data_AF-A0A6G0HDY1-F1
#
_entry.id   AF-A0A6G0HDY1-F1
#
_cell.length_a   1.000
_cell.length_b   1.000
_cell.length_c   1.000
_cell.angle_alpha   90.00
_cell.angle_beta   90.00
_cell.angle_gamma   90.00
#
_symmetry.space_group_name_H-M   'P 1'
#
loop_
_entity.id
_entity.type
_entity.pdbx_description
1 polymer ?
#
loop_
_entity_poly.entity_id
_entity_poly.type
_entity_poly.pdbx_seq_one_letter_code
_entity_poly.pdbx_strand_id
1 'polypeptide(L)'
;MTGVEMTGVEMTGVEMTGVEMTGVEMTGVEMTGVEMTGVEMTGVEMTGVEMTGVEMTGVEMTGVEMTGVEMTGVEMTGVEMTGVEMTGVEMTGVEMTGVEMTGVEMTGVEMTGVEMTGVEMTGVEMTGVEMTGVEMTGVEMTVGIQRRTYLQHVGHL
;
A
#
# COMPACT_ATOMS: atom_id res chain seq x y z
N MET A 1 -12.82 14.22 -5.65
CA MET A 1 -13.69 13.43 -6.53
C MET A 1 -14.53 12.52 -5.65
N THR A 2 -15.84 12.40 -5.91
CA THR A 2 -16.73 11.58 -5.08
C THR A 2 -17.59 10.65 -5.94
N GLY A 3 -17.66 9.36 -5.61
CA GLY A 3 -18.56 8.41 -6.29
C GLY A 3 -18.22 8.17 -7.75
N VAL A 4 -16.93 8.13 -8.08
CA VAL A 4 -16.45 7.95 -9.46
C VAL A 4 -16.04 6.50 -9.66
N GLU A 5 -16.44 5.90 -10.78
CA GLU A 5 -15.99 4.56 -11.20
C GLU A 5 -15.00 4.72 -12.37
N MET A 6 -13.85 4.05 -12.28
CA MET A 6 -12.83 3.98 -13.33
C MET A 6 -12.55 2.53 -13.69
N THR A 7 -12.74 2.17 -14.95
CA THR A 7 -12.51 0.80 -15.44
C THR A 7 -11.56 0.81 -16.63
N GLY A 8 -10.46 0.06 -16.56
CA GLY A 8 -9.54 -0.12 -17.70
C GLY A 8 -8.81 1.16 -18.11
N VAL A 9 -8.52 2.05 -17.16
CA VAL A 9 -7.88 3.35 -17.43
C VAL A 9 -6.37 3.20 -17.29
N GLU A 10 -5.62 3.74 -18.25
CA GLU A 10 -4.16 3.86 -18.18
C GLU A 10 -3.78 5.30 -17.82
N MET A 11 -2.92 5.47 -16.81
CA MET A 11 -2.34 6.75 -16.41
C MET A 11 -0.82 6.66 -16.45
N THR A 12 -0.18 7.57 -17.20
CA THR A 12 1.28 7.60 -17.32
C THR A 12 1.81 9.01 -17.08
N GLY A 13 2.74 9.15 -16.13
CA GLY A 13 3.40 10.44 -15.86
C GLY A 13 2.45 11.51 -15.31
N VAL A 14 1.42 11.11 -14.58
CA VAL A 14 0.42 12.02 -14.01
C VAL A 14 0.88 12.50 -12.63
N GLU A 15 0.76 13.80 -12.38
CA GLU A 15 0.99 14.39 -11.06
C GLU A 15 -0.36 14.75 -10.42
N MET A 16 -0.56 14.32 -9.17
CA MET A 16 -1.72 14.66 -8.35
C MET A 16 -1.25 15.31 -7.05
N THR A 17 -1.69 16.54 -6.79
CA THR A 17 -1.35 17.28 -5.57
C THR A 17 -2.60 17.77 -4.86
N GLY A 18 -2.77 17.43 -3.58
CA GLY A 18 -3.89 17.91 -2.76
C GLY A 18 -5.26 17.42 -3.23
N VAL A 19 -5.32 16.25 -3.85
CA VAL A 19 -6.56 15.68 -4.38
C VAL A 19 -7.25 14.87 -3.29
N GLU A 20 -8.53 15.14 -3.06
CA GLU A 20 -9.38 14.32 -2.19
C GLU A 20 -10.21 13.34 -3.06
N MET A 21 -10.28 12.08 -2.66
CA MET A 21 -11.07 11.03 -3.29
C MET A 21 -11.95 10.33 -2.25
N THR A 22 -13.26 10.28 -2.47
CA THR A 22 -14.20 9.65 -1.54
C THR A 22 -15.14 8.69 -2.28
N GLY A 23 -15.17 7.42 -1.91
CA GLY A 23 -16.06 6.45 -2.56
C GLY A 23 -15.74 6.27 -4.04
N VAL A 24 -14.46 6.24 -4.40
CA VAL A 24 -14.02 6.01 -5.79
C VAL A 24 -13.75 4.52 -5.98
N GLU A 25 -14.20 3.97 -7.09
CA GLU A 25 -13.96 2.58 -7.47
C GLU A 25 -13.02 2.52 -8.67
N MET A 26 -11.98 1.70 -8.58
CA MET A 26 -10.97 1.50 -9.62
C MET A 26 -10.85 0.02 -9.94
N THR A 27 -11.15 -0.36 -11.18
CA THR A 27 -11.05 -1.75 -11.65
C THR A 27 -10.15 -1.85 -12.87
N GLY A 28 -9.07 -2.62 -12.80
CA GLY A 28 -8.16 -2.81 -13.94
C GLY A 28 -7.48 -1.51 -14.38
N VAL A 29 -7.14 -0.63 -13.44
CA VAL A 29 -6.46 0.64 -13.72
C VAL A 29 -4.95 0.40 -13.69
N GLU A 30 -4.23 0.96 -14.66
CA GLU A 30 -2.77 0.89 -14.74
C GLU A 30 -2.18 2.28 -14.49
N MET A 31 -1.22 2.37 -13.56
CA MET A 31 -0.53 3.60 -13.18
C MET A 31 0.97 3.41 -13.35
N THR A 32 1.58 4.18 -14.26
CA THR A 32 3.02 4.14 -14.51
C THR A 32 3.64 5.52 -14.31
N GLY A 33 4.61 5.64 -13.39
CA GLY A 33 5.30 6.91 -13.15
C GLY A 33 4.36 8.01 -12.63
N VAL A 34 3.36 7.66 -11.82
CA VAL A 34 2.41 8.62 -11.25
C VAL A 34 2.96 9.16 -9.93
N GLU A 35 2.82 10.46 -9.71
CA GLU A 35 3.24 11.13 -8.47
C GLU A 35 2.01 11.62 -7.69
N MET A 36 1.92 11.27 -6.40
CA MET A 36 0.84 11.65 -5.51
C MET A 36 1.42 12.37 -4.28
N THR A 37 1.08 13.65 -4.12
CA THR A 37 1.52 14.47 -2.98
C THR A 37 0.32 15.02 -2.23
N GLY A 38 0.19 14.70 -0.94
CA GLY A 38 -0.91 15.22 -0.11
C GLY A 38 -2.29 14.78 -0.60
N VAL A 39 -2.41 13.55 -1.12
CA VAL A 39 -3.68 13.00 -1.62
C VAL A 39 -4.41 12.31 -0.48
N GLU A 40 -5.71 12.52 -0.37
CA GLU A 40 -6.57 11.89 0.62
C GLU A 40 -7.52 10.90 -0.06
N MET A 41 -7.58 9.65 0.43
CA MET A 41 -8.44 8.59 -0.08
C MET A 41 -9.30 8.04 1.04
N THR A 42 -10.62 8.21 0.94
CA THR A 42 -11.59 7.72 1.92
C THR A 42 -12.59 6.77 1.27
N GLY A 43 -12.66 5.52 1.72
CA GLY A 43 -13.61 4.55 1.18
C GLY A 43 -13.37 4.24 -0.30
N VAL A 44 -12.11 4.19 -0.74
CA VAL A 44 -11.74 3.88 -2.13
C VAL A 44 -11.59 2.38 -2.29
N GLU A 45 -12.08 1.84 -3.40
CA GLU A 45 -11.95 0.42 -3.74
C GLU A 45 -11.05 0.25 -4.97
N MET A 46 -10.07 -0.63 -4.88
CA MET A 46 -9.12 -0.97 -5.93
C MET A 46 -9.14 -2.47 -6.21
N THR A 47 -9.55 -2.86 -7.42
CA THR A 47 -9.57 -4.26 -7.86
C THR A 47 -8.72 -4.44 -9.12
N GLY A 48 -7.69 -5.28 -9.05
CA GLY A 48 -6.82 -5.55 -10.21
C GLY A 48 -6.08 -4.32 -10.70
N VAL A 49 -5.66 -3.44 -9.79
CA VAL A 49 -4.91 -2.21 -10.14
C VAL A 49 -3.42 -2.52 -10.19
N GLU A 50 -2.73 -1.99 -11.19
CA GLU A 50 -1.28 -2.13 -11.36
C GLU A 50 -0.58 -0.78 -11.16
N MET A 51 0.45 -0.74 -10.31
CA MET A 51 1.23 0.45 -10.00
C MET A 51 2.71 0.18 -10.27
N THR A 52 3.29 0.87 -11.25
CA THR A 52 4.71 0.75 -11.61
C THR A 52 5.42 2.09 -11.48
N GLY A 53 6.43 2.18 -10.62
CA GLY A 53 7.20 3.42 -10.44
C GLY A 53 6.36 4.58 -9.91
N VAL A 54 5.39 4.30 -9.04
CA VAL A 54 4.50 5.33 -8.45
C VAL A 54 5.16 5.89 -7.19
N GLU A 55 5.08 7.21 -7.01
CA GLU A 55 5.59 7.90 -5.84
C GLU A 55 4.43 8.48 -5.01
N MET A 56 4.42 8.21 -3.71
CA MET A 56 3.41 8.67 -2.76
C MET A 56 4.06 9.42 -1.60
N THR A 57 3.79 10.71 -1.47
CA THR A 57 4.30 11.56 -0.39
C THR A 57 3.17 12.20 0.39
N GLY A 58 3.08 11.92 1.69
CA GLY A 58 2.05 12.50 2.56
C GLY A 58 0.64 12.10 2.15
N VAL A 59 0.45 10.87 1.69
CA VAL A 59 -0.86 10.35 1.27
C VAL A 59 -1.60 9.75 2.47
N GLU A 60 -2.90 10.02 2.58
CA GLU A 60 -3.75 9.48 3.64
C GLU A 60 -4.79 8.51 3.05
N MET A 61 -4.87 7.31 3.62
CA MET A 61 -5.79 6.26 3.21
C MET A 61 -6.67 5.82 4.38
N THR A 62 -7.97 6.08 4.30
CA THR A 62 -8.95 5.70 5.34
C THR A 62 -10.03 4.79 4.76
N GLY A 63 -10.14 3.56 5.28
CA GLY A 63 -11.16 2.60 4.84
C GLY A 63 -11.00 2.21 3.37
N VAL A 64 -9.76 2.07 2.90
CA VAL A 64 -9.45 1.69 1.51
C VAL A 64 -9.39 0.17 1.38
N GLU A 65 -9.97 -0.38 0.31
CA GLU A 65 -9.94 -1.80 0.01
C GLU A 65 -9.10 -2.06 -1.25
N MET A 66 -8.15 -2.99 -1.15
CA MET A 66 -7.27 -3.42 -2.24
C MET A 66 -7.39 -4.92 -2.47
N THR A 67 -7.87 -5.32 -3.64
CA THR A 67 -7.98 -6.72 -4.05
C THR A 67 -7.21 -7.00 -5.34
N GLY A 68 -6.22 -7.88 -5.28
CA GLY A 68 -5.43 -8.24 -6.45
C GLY A 68 -4.63 -7.07 -7.02
N VAL A 69 -4.10 -6.20 -6.16
CA VAL A 69 -3.30 -5.03 -6.57
C VAL A 69 -1.83 -5.42 -6.69
N GLU A 70 -1.18 -4.95 -7.74
CA GLU A 70 0.26 -5.17 -7.98
C GLU A 70 1.03 -3.85 -7.87
N MET A 71 2.11 -3.86 -7.08
CA MET A 71 2.98 -2.71 -6.85
C MET A 71 4.42 -3.07 -7.18
N THR A 72 4.99 -2.42 -8.20
CA THR A 72 6.39 -2.62 -8.63
C THR A 72 7.16 -1.31 -8.58
N GLY A 73 8.22 -1.26 -7.78
CA GLY A 73 9.06 -0.06 -7.68
C GLY A 73 8.32 1.16 -7.14
N VAL A 74 7.40 0.96 -6.18
CA VAL A 74 6.60 2.03 -5.59
C VAL A 74 7.32 2.62 -4.38
N GLU A 75 7.30 3.94 -4.25
CA GLU A 75 7.89 4.66 -3.11
C GLU A 75 6.79 5.32 -2.26
N MET A 76 6.82 5.09 -0.95
CA MET A 76 5.89 5.64 0.03
C MET A 76 6.65 6.41 1.10
N THR A 77 6.45 7.72 1.17
CA THR A 77 7.05 8.60 2.18
C THR A 77 5.98 9.31 3.00
N GLY A 78 5.94 9.07 4.31
CA GLY A 78 4.99 9.73 5.21
C GLY A 78 3.53 9.39 4.89
N VAL A 79 3.26 8.14 4.49
CA VAL A 79 1.91 7.67 4.15
C VAL A 79 1.21 7.17 5.40
N GLU A 80 -0.07 7.51 5.55
CA GLU A 80 -0.91 7.06 6.67
C GLU A 80 -2.02 6.12 6.16
N MET A 81 -2.15 4.96 6.79
CA MET A 81 -3.15 3.95 6.48
C MET A 81 -4.00 3.62 7.71
N THR A 82 -5.30 3.94 7.65
CA THR A 82 -6.24 3.65 8.73
C THR A 82 -7.39 2.77 8.23
N GLY A 83 -7.53 1.56 8.80
CA GLY A 83 -8.60 0.63 8.46
C GLY A 83 -8.53 0.16 7.00
N VAL A 84 -7.33 -0.06 6.48
CA VAL A 84 -7.10 -0.50 5.10
C VAL A 84 -7.13 -2.02 5.03
N GLU A 85 -7.77 -2.57 3.99
CA GLU A 85 -7.81 -4.01 3.72
C GLU A 85 -7.03 -4.35 2.44
N MET A 86 -6.12 -5.32 2.54
CA MET A 86 -5.30 -5.82 1.44
C MET A 86 -5.52 -7.32 1.25
N THR A 87 -6.09 -7.72 0.12
CA THR A 87 -6.32 -9.13 -0.23
C THR A 87 -5.63 -9.49 -1.53
N GLY A 88 -4.67 -10.42 -1.48
CA GLY A 88 -3.95 -10.88 -2.68
C GLY A 88 -3.11 -9.77 -3.32
N VAL A 89 -2.49 -8.91 -2.51
CA VAL A 89 -1.65 -7.80 -2.98
C VAL A 89 -0.21 -8.26 -3.15
N GLU A 90 0.43 -7.86 -4.25
CA GLU A 90 1.83 -8.16 -4.53
C GLU A 90 2.67 -6.89 -4.50
N MET A 91 3.77 -6.91 -3.76
CA MET A 91 4.73 -5.82 -3.63
C MET A 91 6.13 -6.28 -4.04
N THR A 92 6.68 -5.69 -5.10
CA THR A 92 8.03 -5.97 -5.58
C THR A 92 8.87 -4.69 -5.63
N GLY A 93 9.98 -4.66 -4.87
CA GLY A 93 10.88 -3.50 -4.86
C GLY A 93 10.21 -2.24 -4.31
N VAL A 94 9.36 -2.36 -3.29
CA VAL A 94 8.63 -1.24 -2.69
C VAL A 94 9.43 -0.65 -1.54
N GLU A 95 9.48 0.67 -1.46
CA GLU A 95 10.15 1.40 -0.38
C GLU A 95 9.13 2.14 0.49
N MET A 96 9.19 1.95 1.81
CA MET A 96 8.34 2.58 2.80
C MET A 96 9.18 3.36 3.81
N THR A 97 9.04 4.68 3.85
CA THR A 97 9.73 5.56 4.80
C THR A 97 8.73 6.36 5.62
N GLY A 98 8.74 6.18 6.95
CA GLY A 98 7.86 6.93 7.85
C GLY A 98 6.37 6.63 7.61
N VAL A 99 6.03 5.37 7.31
CA VAL A 99 4.65 4.94 7.05
C VAL A 99 3.97 4.52 8.34
N GLU A 100 2.73 4.94 8.53
CA GLU A 100 1.91 4.57 9.68
C GLU A 100 0.74 3.68 9.26
N MET A 101 0.58 2.54 9.93
CA MET A 101 -0.49 1.58 9.70
C MET A 101 -1.31 1.36 10.98
N THR A 102 -2.57 1.77 10.96
CA THR A 102 -3.52 1.57 12.06
C THR A 102 -4.72 0.72 11.62
N GLY A 103 -4.89 -0.45 12.23
CA GLY A 103 -6.02 -1.34 11.95
C GLY A 103 -6.02 -1.89 10.53
N VAL A 104 -4.84 -2.17 9.97
CA VAL A 104 -4.69 -2.69 8.60
C VAL A 104 -4.79 -4.21 8.59
N GLU A 105 -5.53 -4.77 7.63
CA GLU A 105 -5.66 -6.21 7.43
C GLU A 105 -4.96 -6.64 6.14
N MET A 106 -4.06 -7.63 6.24
CA MET A 106 -3.33 -8.21 5.11
C MET A 106 -3.65 -9.70 4.98
N THR A 107 -4.27 -10.11 3.88
CA THR A 107 -4.58 -11.50 3.57
C THR A 107 -3.96 -11.92 2.24
N GLY A 108 -3.06 -12.90 2.27
CA GLY A 108 -2.41 -13.41 1.06
C GLY A 108 -1.53 -12.37 0.37
N VAL A 109 -0.85 -11.52 1.15
CA VAL A 109 0.04 -10.47 0.61
C VAL A 109 1.44 -11.02 0.40
N GLU A 110 2.04 -10.72 -0.75
CA GLU A 110 3.41 -11.11 -1.08
C GLU A 110 4.32 -9.87 -1.13
N MET A 111 5.45 -9.94 -0.44
CA MET A 111 6.47 -8.89 -0.41
C MET A 111 7.81 -9.44 -0.86
N THR A 112 8.36 -8.90 -1.95
CA THR A 112 9.68 -9.25 -2.49
C THR A 112 10.56 -8.03 -2.62
N GLY A 113 11.70 -8.00 -1.93
CA GLY A 113 12.62 -6.87 -2.00
C GLY A 113 12.05 -5.57 -1.46
N VAL A 114 11.24 -5.64 -0.39
CA VAL A 114 10.59 -4.48 0.22
C VAL A 114 11.48 -3.89 1.32
N GLU A 115 11.64 -2.58 1.34
CA GLU A 115 12.39 -1.86 2.36
C GLU A 115 11.44 -1.04 3.25
N MET A 116 11.58 -1.19 4.56
CA MET A 116 10.80 -0.47 5.57
C MET A 116 11.71 0.29 6.51
N THR A 117 11.59 1.62 6.52
CA THR A 117 12.33 2.51 7.42
C THR A 117 11.38 3.37 8.24
N GLY A 118 11.41 3.23 9.58
CA GLY A 118 10.57 4.04 10.48
C GLY A 118 9.08 3.76 10.30
N VAL A 119 8.69 2.51 10.08
CA VAL A 119 7.29 2.10 9.88
C VAL A 119 6.64 1.74 11.21
N GLU A 120 5.47 2.31 11.47
CA GLU A 120 4.70 2.03 12.69
C GLU A 120 3.45 1.19 12.38
N MET A 121 3.27 0.09 13.12
CA MET A 121 2.15 -0.83 12.96
C MET A 121 1.35 -0.99 14.26
N THR A 122 0.11 -0.51 14.27
CA THR A 122 -0.82 -0.63 15.38
C THR A 122 -2.11 -1.34 14.95
N GLY A 123 -2.42 -2.46 15.58
CA GLY A 123 -3.62 -3.25 15.24
C GLY A 123 -3.55 -3.94 13.88
N VAL A 124 -2.35 -4.26 13.37
CA VAL A 124 -2.18 -4.87 12.05
C VAL A 124 -2.36 -6.39 12.12
N GLU A 125 -3.22 -6.93 11.25
CA GLU A 125 -3.44 -8.37 11.10
C GLU A 125 -2.80 -8.88 9.80
N MET A 126 -2.05 -9.98 9.90
CA MET A 126 -1.44 -10.64 8.75
C MET A 126 -1.87 -12.10 8.70
N THR A 127 -2.49 -12.51 7.60
CA THR A 127 -2.87 -13.89 7.33
C THR A 127 -2.31 -14.35 5.99
N GLY A 128 -1.40 -15.33 5.99
CA GLY A 128 -0.82 -15.84 4.74
C GLY A 128 0.08 -14.83 4.03
N VAL A 129 0.81 -14.01 4.79
CA VAL A 129 1.74 -13.02 4.24
C VAL A 129 3.09 -13.67 3.98
N GLU A 130 3.66 -13.47 2.80
CA GLU A 130 4.97 -13.97 2.41
C GLU A 130 5.96 -12.82 2.27
N MET A 131 7.14 -12.96 2.86
CA MET A 131 8.21 -11.96 2.83
C MET A 131 9.50 -12.59 2.33
N THR A 132 10.02 -12.09 1.21
CA THR A 132 11.29 -12.50 0.62
C THR A 132 12.21 -11.29 0.43
N GLY A 133 13.37 -11.29 1.10
CA GLY A 133 14.33 -10.18 0.96
C GLY A 133 13.79 -8.85 1.48
N VAL A 134 13.06 -8.88 2.59
CA VAL A 134 12.49 -7.68 3.22
C VAL A 134 13.46 -7.11 4.24
N GLU A 135 13.71 -5.81 4.18
CA GLU A 135 14.58 -5.10 5.12
C GLU A 135 13.75 -4.21 6.05
N MET A 136 14.03 -4.27 7.35
CA MET A 136 13.31 -3.51 8.37
C MET A 136 14.28 -2.76 9.28
N THR A 137 14.22 -1.43 9.24
CA THR A 137 14.97 -0.52 10.11
C THR A 137 13.99 0.38 10.87
N GLY A 138 14.04 0.36 12.20
CA GLY A 138 13.16 1.19 13.03
C GLY A 138 11.66 0.89 12.85
N VAL A 139 11.31 -0.37 12.61
CA VAL A 139 9.91 -0.81 12.50
C VAL A 139 9.35 -1.16 13.87
N GLU A 140 8.22 -0.58 14.23
CA GLU A 140 7.55 -0.80 15.51
C GLU A 140 6.19 -1.50 15.31
N MET A 141 5.89 -2.50 16.15
CA MET A 141 4.60 -3.20 16.14
C MET A 141 4.04 -3.31 17.56
N THR A 142 2.93 -2.62 17.83
CA THR A 142 2.41 -2.47 19.20
C THR A 142 1.26 -3.43 19.52
N VAL A 143 0.44 -3.77 18.53
CA VAL A 143 -0.66 -4.75 18.64
C VAL A 143 -0.88 -5.37 17.27
N GLY A 144 -0.88 -6.70 17.15
CA GLY A 144 -1.13 -7.33 15.86
C GLY A 144 -1.28 -8.85 15.97
N ILE A 145 -1.95 -9.45 14.99
CA ILE A 145 -2.15 -10.89 14.91
C ILE A 145 -1.45 -11.43 13.66
N GLN A 146 -0.54 -12.38 13.87
CA GLN A 146 0.23 -13.02 12.80
C GLN A 146 -0.22 -14.47 12.64
N ARG A 147 -0.85 -14.81 11.53
CA ARG A 147 -1.33 -16.16 11.23
C ARG A 147 -0.78 -16.65 9.90
N ARG A 148 0.16 -17.60 9.95
CA ARG A 148 0.82 -18.17 8.76
C ARG A 148 1.59 -17.11 7.96
N THR A 149 2.45 -16.35 8.63
CA THR A 149 3.42 -15.48 7.98
C THR A 149 4.68 -16.29 7.66
N TYR A 150 5.15 -16.23 6.40
CA TYR A 150 6.38 -16.90 5.95
C TYR A 150 7.49 -15.88 5.72
N LEU A 151 8.62 -16.09 6.41
CA LEU A 151 9.77 -15.19 6.38
C LEU A 151 10.95 -15.89 5.69
N GLN A 152 11.38 -15.40 4.54
CA GLN A 152 12.59 -15.82 3.86
C GLN A 152 13.53 -14.62 3.72
N HIS A 153 14.65 -14.63 4.44
CA HIS A 153 15.69 -13.59 4.40
C HIS A 153 15.21 -12.19 4.80
N VAL A 154 14.73 -12.04 6.04
CA VAL A 154 14.47 -10.72 6.63
C VAL A 154 15.74 -10.17 7.27
N GLY A 155 16.17 -8.99 6.81
CA GLY A 155 17.28 -8.24 7.38
C GLY A 155 16.78 -7.26 8.45
N HIS A 156 17.44 -7.23 9.61
CA HIS A 156 17.22 -6.21 10.65
C HIS A 156 18.52 -5.41 10.82
N LEU A 157 18.42 -4.08 10.73
CA LEU A 157 19.51 -3.13 11.00
C LEU A 157 19.13 -2.16 12.13
#